data_AF-A0AAP1REQ6-F1
#
_entry.id   AF-A0AAP1REQ6-F1
#
_cell.length_a   1.000
_cell.length_b   1.000
_cell.length_c   1.000
_cell.angle_alpha   90.00
_cell.angle_beta   90.00
_cell.angle_gamma   90.00
#
_symmetry.space_group_name_H-M   'P 1'
#
loop_
_entity.id
_entity.type
_entity.pdbx_description
1 polymer ?
#
loop_
_entity_poly.entity_id
_entity_poly.type
_entity_poly.pdbx_seq_one_letter_code
_entity_poly.pdbx_strand_id
1 'polypeptide(L)'
;MKNIDFRECFYLNINTNQTKATITEVYFTDIEDDQFQAMVKAYEFEYTIDKEYHRWVSYNSRANLKIGDAVNIIYNIEKPTYSVIKNFDYIPNGNPFFYYLVFPLITLFIFRLYIRNTVKEITILSNGIITEGRYLGKELYFSNNVEGESGYRIKFAYFSEDKEIEYATTCLGTIKKIRTKKVWIIYHKNNPKKALVVNSLPKSIAKYIKKNWV
;
A
#
# COMPACT_ATOMS: atom_id res chain seq x y z
N MET A 1 -9.89 -19.73 1.84
CA MET A 1 -9.54 -18.72 0.81
C MET A 1 -9.90 -19.34 -0.54
N LYS A 2 -10.98 -18.91 -1.21
CA LYS A 2 -11.27 -19.37 -2.58
C LYS A 2 -10.16 -18.80 -3.49
N ASN A 3 -9.52 -19.65 -4.29
CA ASN A 3 -8.50 -19.22 -5.24
C ASN A 3 -9.13 -18.20 -6.20
N ILE A 4 -8.66 -16.96 -6.18
CA ILE A 4 -9.02 -15.97 -7.20
C ILE A 4 -8.30 -16.39 -8.49
N ASP A 5 -9.03 -16.87 -9.49
CA ASP A 5 -8.45 -17.20 -10.78
C ASP A 5 -8.41 -15.95 -11.66
N PHE A 6 -7.24 -15.30 -11.69
CA PHE A 6 -7.01 -14.12 -12.53
C PHE A 6 -7.03 -14.43 -14.03
N ARG A 7 -6.99 -15.71 -14.43
CA ARG A 7 -7.00 -16.11 -15.85
C ARG A 7 -8.32 -15.78 -16.51
N GLU A 8 -9.45 -15.94 -15.80
CA GLU A 8 -10.77 -15.56 -16.32
C GLU A 8 -10.84 -14.08 -16.68
N CYS A 9 -10.40 -13.20 -15.76
CA CYS A 9 -10.33 -11.76 -16.02
C CYS A 9 -9.47 -11.45 -17.24
N PHE A 10 -8.36 -12.16 -17.45
CA PHE A 10 -7.49 -11.92 -18.59
C PHE A 10 -8.14 -12.39 -19.90
N TYR A 11 -8.57 -13.66 -19.97
CA TYR A 11 -9.10 -14.27 -21.19
C TYR A 11 -10.45 -13.69 -21.63
N LEU A 12 -11.29 -13.22 -20.71
CA LEU A 12 -12.56 -12.58 -21.05
C LEU A 12 -12.42 -11.13 -21.55
N ASN A 13 -11.23 -10.55 -21.51
CA ASN A 13 -10.96 -9.19 -22.00
C ASN A 13 -10.14 -9.15 -23.31
N ILE A 14 -9.75 -10.29 -23.86
CA ILE A 14 -8.99 -10.40 -25.12
C ILE A 14 -9.56 -11.51 -26.01
N ASN A 15 -9.45 -11.36 -27.33
CA ASN A 15 -9.80 -12.40 -28.31
C ASN A 15 -11.14 -13.11 -28.00
N THR A 16 -12.19 -12.34 -27.72
CA THR A 16 -13.50 -12.88 -27.36
C THR A 16 -14.47 -12.90 -28.53
N ASN A 17 -15.42 -13.84 -28.49
CA ASN A 17 -16.55 -13.91 -29.41
C ASN A 17 -17.83 -14.25 -28.63
N GLN A 18 -18.98 -14.21 -29.30
CA GLN A 18 -20.29 -14.49 -28.71
C GLN A 18 -20.91 -15.75 -29.30
N THR A 19 -21.59 -16.52 -28.45
CA THR A 19 -22.44 -17.65 -28.87
C THR A 19 -23.63 -17.79 -27.93
N LYS A 20 -24.50 -18.77 -28.20
CA LYS A 20 -25.61 -19.13 -27.30
C LYS A 20 -25.22 -20.31 -26.42
N ALA A 21 -25.69 -20.26 -25.18
CA ALA A 21 -25.62 -21.35 -24.23
C ALA A 21 -27.01 -21.62 -23.63
N THR A 22 -27.18 -22.77 -22.99
CA THR A 22 -28.40 -23.13 -22.28
C THR A 22 -28.10 -23.23 -20.79
N ILE A 23 -28.94 -22.59 -19.97
CA ILE A 23 -28.85 -22.71 -18.50
C ILE A 23 -29.19 -24.13 -18.08
N THR A 24 -28.32 -24.78 -17.32
CA THR A 24 -28.53 -26.14 -16.82
C THR A 24 -28.81 -26.18 -15.33
N GLU A 25 -28.24 -25.26 -14.55
CA GLU A 25 -28.49 -25.15 -13.11
C GLU A 25 -28.54 -23.69 -12.65
N VAL A 26 -29.33 -23.43 -11.60
CA VAL A 26 -29.42 -22.13 -10.93
C VAL A 26 -29.44 -22.34 -9.43
N TYR A 27 -28.53 -21.72 -8.70
CA TYR A 27 -28.46 -21.82 -7.24
C TYR A 27 -27.99 -20.52 -6.60
N PHE A 28 -28.31 -20.32 -5.32
CA PHE A 28 -27.81 -19.20 -4.54
C PHE A 28 -26.41 -19.49 -4.02
N THR A 29 -25.54 -18.49 -4.07
CA THR A 29 -24.24 -18.54 -3.39
C THR A 29 -24.37 -18.02 -1.96
N ASP A 30 -23.40 -18.35 -1.10
CA ASP A 30 -23.31 -17.80 0.28
C ASP A 30 -22.81 -16.34 0.32
N ILE A 31 -22.88 -15.62 -0.80
CA ILE A 31 -22.33 -14.29 -0.99
C ILE A 31 -23.50 -13.33 -1.22
N GLU A 32 -23.54 -12.27 -0.43
CA GLU A 32 -24.49 -11.17 -0.58
C GLU A 32 -23.86 -10.06 -1.42
N ASP A 33 -24.63 -9.54 -2.36
CA ASP A 33 -24.26 -8.35 -3.11
C ASP A 33 -24.54 -7.11 -2.26
N ASP A 34 -23.48 -6.51 -1.71
CA ASP A 34 -23.55 -5.32 -0.85
C ASP A 34 -24.35 -4.17 -1.49
N GLN A 35 -24.34 -4.06 -2.82
CA GLN A 35 -25.03 -2.99 -3.54
C GLN A 35 -26.54 -3.21 -3.58
N PHE A 36 -26.99 -4.47 -3.58
CA PHE A 36 -28.41 -4.81 -3.78
C PHE A 36 -29.05 -5.55 -2.60
N GLN A 37 -28.30 -5.86 -1.55
CA GLN A 37 -28.77 -6.59 -0.36
C GLN A 37 -29.50 -7.89 -0.75
N ALA A 38 -28.90 -8.62 -1.68
CA ALA A 38 -29.47 -9.84 -2.25
C ALA A 38 -28.38 -10.90 -2.43
N MET A 39 -28.74 -12.15 -2.19
CA MET A 39 -27.84 -13.27 -2.46
C MET A 39 -27.52 -13.34 -3.96
N VAL A 40 -26.24 -13.43 -4.28
CA VAL A 40 -25.76 -13.60 -5.64
C VAL A 40 -26.17 -14.99 -6.13
N LYS A 41 -26.85 -15.06 -7.27
CA LYS A 41 -27.20 -16.32 -7.93
C LYS A 41 -26.08 -16.75 -8.86
N ALA A 42 -25.78 -18.03 -8.86
CA ALA A 42 -24.95 -18.71 -9.84
C ALA A 42 -25.84 -19.35 -10.90
N TYR A 43 -25.41 -19.21 -12.16
CA TYR A 43 -26.06 -19.74 -13.35
C TYR A 43 -25.06 -20.62 -14.07
N GLU A 44 -25.27 -21.94 -13.99
CA GLU A 44 -24.48 -22.87 -14.78
C GLU A 44 -25.08 -22.99 -16.18
N PHE A 45 -24.21 -23.03 -17.18
CA PHE A 45 -24.63 -23.10 -18.56
C PHE A 45 -23.70 -23.97 -19.39
N GLU A 46 -24.25 -24.51 -20.46
CA GLU A 46 -23.57 -25.43 -21.37
C GLU A 46 -23.68 -24.94 -22.81
N TYR A 47 -22.62 -25.14 -23.57
CA TYR A 47 -22.53 -24.76 -24.98
C TYR A 47 -21.49 -25.59 -25.71
N THR A 48 -21.47 -25.46 -27.03
CA THR A 48 -20.56 -26.20 -27.91
C THR A 48 -19.90 -25.26 -28.91
N ILE A 49 -18.58 -25.32 -29.00
CA ILE A 49 -17.76 -24.63 -30.01
C ILE A 49 -16.91 -25.70 -30.70
N ASP A 50 -16.89 -25.72 -32.03
CA ASP A 50 -16.08 -26.67 -32.82
C ASP A 50 -16.21 -28.15 -32.42
N LYS A 51 -17.43 -28.56 -32.01
CA LYS A 51 -17.79 -29.90 -31.49
C LYS A 51 -17.19 -30.24 -30.11
N GLU A 52 -16.53 -29.29 -29.46
CA GLU A 52 -16.11 -29.40 -28.07
C GLU A 52 -17.20 -28.87 -27.14
N TYR A 53 -17.48 -29.67 -26.11
CA TYR A 53 -18.45 -29.33 -25.09
C TYR A 53 -17.80 -28.52 -23.97
N HIS A 54 -18.48 -27.46 -23.55
CA HIS A 54 -18.03 -26.58 -22.48
C HIS A 54 -19.18 -26.34 -21.49
N ARG A 55 -18.82 -26.31 -20.20
CA ARG A 55 -19.70 -25.93 -19.10
C ARG A 55 -19.01 -24.87 -18.26
N TRP A 56 -19.74 -23.85 -17.86
CA TRP A 56 -19.21 -22.79 -17.01
C TRP A 56 -20.28 -22.17 -16.13
N VAL A 57 -19.89 -21.24 -15.26
CA VAL A 57 -20.77 -20.57 -14.30
C VAL A 57 -20.63 -19.06 -14.45
N SER A 58 -21.76 -18.36 -14.36
CA SER A 58 -21.78 -16.90 -14.25
C SER A 58 -22.66 -16.45 -13.10
N TYR A 59 -22.43 -15.24 -12.62
CA TYR A 59 -23.01 -14.74 -11.39
C TYR A 59 -23.77 -13.45 -11.65
N ASN A 60 -24.96 -13.33 -11.05
CA ASN A 60 -25.73 -12.10 -11.08
C ASN A 60 -26.74 -12.07 -9.91
N SER A 61 -26.83 -10.94 -9.23
CA SER A 61 -27.73 -10.72 -8.08
C SER A 61 -29.17 -10.34 -8.49
N ARG A 62 -29.38 -9.87 -9.73
CA ARG A 62 -30.66 -9.30 -10.20
C ARG A 62 -31.42 -10.18 -11.18
N ALA A 63 -30.69 -10.94 -12.00
CA ALA A 63 -31.29 -11.79 -13.01
C ALA A 63 -32.20 -12.84 -12.37
N ASN A 64 -33.13 -13.34 -13.18
CA ASN A 64 -34.02 -14.42 -12.78
C ASN A 64 -34.21 -15.40 -13.94
N LEU A 65 -33.09 -15.92 -14.42
CA LEU A 65 -33.07 -16.96 -15.44
C LEU A 65 -33.48 -18.30 -14.82
N LYS A 66 -34.01 -19.18 -15.65
CA LYS A 66 -34.45 -20.53 -15.29
C LYS A 66 -33.66 -21.56 -16.08
N ILE A 67 -33.65 -22.79 -15.56
CA ILE A 67 -33.12 -23.96 -16.26
C ILE A 67 -33.84 -24.10 -17.61
N GLY A 68 -33.07 -24.28 -18.67
CA GLY A 68 -33.54 -24.35 -20.06
C GLY A 68 -33.53 -23.02 -20.82
N ASP A 69 -33.32 -21.88 -20.13
CA ASP A 69 -33.23 -20.58 -20.81
C ASP A 69 -32.02 -20.53 -21.74
N ALA A 70 -32.20 -19.96 -22.95
CA ALA A 70 -31.12 -19.69 -23.88
C ALA A 70 -30.52 -18.30 -23.60
N VAL A 71 -29.21 -18.24 -23.39
CA VAL A 71 -28.48 -17.02 -23.04
C VAL A 71 -27.35 -16.75 -24.02
N ASN A 72 -27.03 -15.47 -24.23
CA ASN A 72 -25.84 -15.09 -24.97
C ASN A 72 -24.64 -15.09 -24.02
N ILE A 73 -23.60 -15.81 -24.39
CA ILE A 73 -22.33 -15.85 -23.64
C ILE A 73 -21.23 -15.18 -24.46
N ILE A 74 -20.24 -14.67 -23.75
CA ILE A 74 -18.95 -14.25 -24.27
C ILE A 74 -17.94 -15.34 -23.90
N TYR A 75 -17.15 -15.81 -24.85
CA TYR A 75 -16.09 -16.80 -24.61
C TYR A 75 -14.79 -16.36 -25.28
N ASN A 76 -13.64 -16.85 -24.80
CA ASN A 76 -12.36 -16.62 -25.44
C ASN A 76 -12.14 -17.59 -26.62
N ILE A 77 -11.76 -17.08 -27.79
CA ILE A 77 -11.61 -17.87 -29.02
C ILE A 77 -10.49 -18.91 -28.89
N GLU A 78 -9.37 -18.56 -28.26
CA GLU A 78 -8.21 -19.45 -28.10
C GLU A 78 -8.38 -20.45 -26.94
N LYS A 79 -9.19 -20.08 -25.95
CA LYS A 79 -9.49 -20.90 -24.76
C LYS A 79 -10.98 -20.85 -24.45
N PRO A 80 -11.82 -21.57 -25.22
CA PRO A 80 -13.27 -21.49 -25.08
C PRO A 80 -13.76 -21.78 -23.67
N THR A 81 -13.10 -22.66 -22.91
CA THR A 81 -13.41 -22.95 -21.50
C THR A 81 -13.70 -21.69 -20.66
N TYR A 82 -12.98 -20.58 -20.90
CA TYR A 82 -13.25 -19.32 -20.24
C TYR A 82 -14.41 -18.59 -20.93
N SER A 83 -15.55 -18.53 -20.23
CA SER A 83 -16.77 -17.92 -20.75
C SER A 83 -17.58 -17.23 -19.65
N VAL A 84 -18.48 -16.32 -20.04
CA VAL A 84 -19.38 -15.64 -19.12
C VAL A 84 -20.67 -15.29 -19.84
N ILE A 85 -21.81 -15.35 -19.15
CA ILE A 85 -23.06 -14.79 -19.67
C ILE A 85 -22.86 -13.29 -19.90
N LYS A 86 -23.29 -12.79 -21.06
CA LYS A 86 -23.11 -11.39 -21.41
C LYS A 86 -23.75 -10.49 -20.34
N ASN A 87 -22.97 -9.52 -19.84
CA ASN A 87 -23.33 -8.60 -18.75
C ASN A 87 -23.47 -9.25 -17.36
N PHE A 88 -22.98 -10.48 -17.17
CA PHE A 88 -22.90 -11.12 -15.85
C PHE A 88 -21.46 -11.10 -15.36
N ASP A 89 -21.28 -11.34 -14.07
CA ASP A 89 -19.96 -11.45 -13.47
C ASP A 89 -19.44 -12.88 -13.59
N TYR A 90 -18.13 -13.01 -13.80
CA TYR A 90 -17.44 -14.32 -13.79
C TYR A 90 -17.01 -14.73 -12.37
N ILE A 91 -17.07 -13.81 -11.39
CA ILE A 91 -16.85 -14.06 -9.95
C ILE A 91 -18.05 -13.53 -9.17
N PRO A 92 -18.51 -14.20 -8.09
CA PRO A 92 -19.74 -13.79 -7.38
C PRO A 92 -19.71 -12.37 -6.78
N ASN A 93 -18.53 -11.82 -6.47
CA ASN A 93 -18.36 -10.47 -5.92
C ASN A 93 -17.90 -9.43 -6.96
N GLY A 94 -18.11 -9.69 -8.25
CA GLY A 94 -17.57 -8.86 -9.33
C GLY A 94 -16.03 -8.89 -9.34
N ASN A 95 -15.40 -7.84 -9.88
CA ASN A 95 -13.95 -7.75 -10.03
C ASN A 95 -13.29 -6.85 -8.95
N PRO A 96 -12.92 -7.38 -7.76
CA PRO A 96 -12.22 -6.61 -6.73
C PRO A 96 -10.73 -6.42 -7.00
N PHE A 97 -10.23 -6.76 -8.20
CA PHE A 97 -8.80 -6.78 -8.54
C PHE A 97 -8.07 -5.47 -8.17
N PHE A 98 -8.71 -4.33 -8.39
CA PHE A 98 -8.12 -3.03 -8.09
C PHE A 98 -7.84 -2.82 -6.60
N TYR A 99 -8.72 -3.29 -5.70
CA TYR A 99 -8.51 -3.12 -4.26
C TYR A 99 -7.29 -3.92 -3.77
N TYR A 100 -7.11 -5.14 -4.28
CA TYR A 100 -5.97 -5.98 -3.90
C TYR A 100 -4.63 -5.46 -4.42
N LEU A 101 -4.61 -4.68 -5.51
CA LEU A 101 -3.39 -4.10 -6.06
C LEU A 101 -2.99 -2.79 -5.38
N VAL A 102 -3.96 -2.03 -4.85
CA VAL A 102 -3.71 -0.73 -4.19
C VAL A 102 -2.96 -0.90 -2.87
N PHE A 103 -3.34 -1.88 -2.04
CA PHE A 103 -2.68 -2.11 -0.74
C PHE A 103 -1.17 -2.37 -0.85
N PRO A 104 -0.66 -3.32 -1.66
CA PRO A 104 0.78 -3.55 -1.76
C PRO A 104 1.53 -2.34 -2.32
N LEU A 105 0.92 -1.55 -3.22
CA LEU A 105 1.51 -0.32 -3.73
C LEU A 105 1.65 0.74 -2.64
N ILE A 106 0.62 0.94 -1.81
CA ILE A 106 0.68 1.84 -0.66
C ILE A 106 1.76 1.38 0.32
N THR A 107 1.80 0.09 0.64
CA THR A 107 2.82 -0.47 1.53
C THR A 107 4.23 -0.25 0.98
N LEU A 108 4.44 -0.49 -0.32
CA LEU A 108 5.74 -0.27 -0.97
C LEU A 108 6.14 1.21 -0.97
N PHE A 109 5.18 2.11 -1.19
CA PHE A 109 5.40 3.55 -1.12
C PHE A 109 5.82 3.98 0.29
N ILE A 110 5.11 3.55 1.33
CA ILE A 110 5.45 3.82 2.72
C ILE A 110 6.84 3.27 3.05
N PHE A 111 7.12 2.02 2.66
CA PHE A 111 8.42 1.38 2.87
C PHE A 111 9.58 2.15 2.21
N ARG A 112 9.39 2.65 0.99
CA ARG A 112 10.35 3.51 0.30
C ARG A 112 10.64 4.79 1.08
N LEU A 113 9.61 5.42 1.68
CA LEU A 113 9.80 6.63 2.50
C LEU A 113 10.63 6.33 3.75
N TYR A 114 10.36 5.20 4.43
CA TYR A 114 11.15 4.76 5.58
C TYR A 114 12.61 4.48 5.20
N ILE A 115 12.85 3.70 4.14
CA ILE A 115 14.22 3.43 3.66
C ILE A 115 14.96 4.73 3.36
N ARG A 116 14.33 5.67 2.66
CA ARG A 116 14.98 6.95 2.31
C ARG A 116 15.44 7.72 3.55
N ASN A 117 14.61 7.74 4.60
CA ASN A 117 14.96 8.41 5.86
C ASN A 117 16.10 7.67 6.57
N THR A 118 16.06 6.35 6.64
CA THR A 118 17.12 5.54 7.25
C THR A 118 18.45 5.65 6.50
N VAL A 119 18.43 5.60 5.17
CA VAL A 119 19.64 5.76 4.34
C VAL A 119 20.28 7.13 4.55
N LYS A 120 19.46 8.20 4.64
CA LYS A 120 19.94 9.54 4.99
C LYS A 120 20.66 9.54 6.34
N GLU A 121 20.09 8.88 7.35
CA GLU A 121 20.71 8.80 8.68
C GLU A 121 22.03 8.02 8.67
N ILE A 122 22.05 6.85 8.02
CA ILE A 122 23.27 6.03 7.86
C ILE A 122 24.36 6.80 7.12
N THR A 123 23.99 7.60 6.11
CA THR A 123 24.95 8.40 5.34
C THR A 123 25.58 9.50 6.20
N ILE A 124 24.79 10.14 7.07
CA ILE A 124 25.29 11.12 8.03
C ILE A 124 26.17 10.44 9.10
N LEU A 125 25.82 9.24 9.56
CA LEU A 125 26.60 8.51 10.56
C LEU A 125 27.94 7.98 10.03
N SER A 126 28.00 7.56 8.76
CA SER A 126 29.19 6.99 8.14
C SER A 126 30.21 8.05 7.71
N ASN A 127 29.74 9.18 7.16
CA ASN A 127 30.58 10.23 6.57
C ASN A 127 30.44 11.58 7.29
N GLY A 128 29.93 11.56 8.51
CA GLY A 128 29.67 12.76 9.29
C GLY A 128 30.84 13.21 10.15
N ILE A 129 30.90 14.51 10.41
CA ILE A 129 31.82 15.12 11.36
C ILE A 129 31.04 15.39 12.65
N ILE A 130 31.62 15.01 13.78
CA ILE A 130 31.05 15.24 15.10
C ILE A 130 31.49 16.61 15.60
N THR A 131 30.55 17.38 16.11
CA THR A 131 30.80 18.70 16.68
C THR A 131 29.89 18.96 17.87
N GLU A 132 30.30 19.92 18.70
CA GLU A 132 29.49 20.40 19.80
C GLU A 132 28.50 21.47 19.32
N GLY A 133 27.23 21.27 19.63
CA GLY A 133 26.15 22.19 19.35
C GLY A 133 25.51 22.73 20.63
N ARG A 134 24.78 23.84 20.47
CA ARG A 134 23.98 24.48 21.52
C ARG A 134 22.50 24.41 21.20
N TYR A 135 21.70 24.21 22.23
CA TYR A 135 20.24 24.28 22.13
C TYR A 135 19.80 25.74 21.98
N LEU A 136 19.01 26.03 20.93
CA LEU A 136 18.47 27.37 20.68
C LEU A 136 17.06 27.54 21.24
N GLY A 137 16.22 26.51 21.18
CA GLY A 137 14.83 26.61 21.59
C GLY A 137 13.96 25.48 21.09
N LYS A 138 12.68 25.52 21.50
CA LYS A 138 11.64 24.62 21.02
C LYS A 138 10.43 25.43 20.59
N GLU A 139 9.81 25.01 19.51
CA GLU A 139 8.58 25.57 18.97
C GLU A 139 7.53 24.46 18.88
N LEU A 140 6.27 24.81 19.13
CA LEU A 140 5.16 23.90 18.87
C LEU A 140 5.09 23.63 17.37
N TYR A 141 5.05 22.35 17.02
CA TYR A 141 4.89 21.90 15.66
C TYR A 141 3.61 21.10 15.57
N PHE A 142 2.63 21.64 14.86
CA PHE A 142 1.40 20.94 14.54
C PHE A 142 1.68 20.04 13.34
N SER A 143 1.54 18.73 13.53
CA SER A 143 1.58 17.81 12.41
C SER A 143 0.32 18.03 11.58
N ASN A 144 0.46 18.52 10.35
CA ASN A 144 -0.69 18.67 9.44
C ASN A 144 -1.31 17.31 9.03
N ASN A 145 -0.69 16.19 9.41
CA ASN A 145 -1.06 14.85 8.98
C ASN A 145 -1.79 14.03 10.06
N VAL A 146 -1.86 14.50 11.31
CA VAL A 146 -2.54 13.80 12.41
C VAL A 146 -3.23 14.83 13.30
N GLU A 147 -4.57 14.85 13.26
CA GLU A 147 -5.39 15.75 14.07
C GLU A 147 -5.19 15.42 15.57
N GLY A 148 -4.82 16.41 16.37
CA GLY A 148 -4.60 16.26 17.82
C GLY A 148 -3.18 15.87 18.26
N GLU A 149 -2.25 15.54 17.34
CA GLU A 149 -0.85 15.30 17.72
C GLU A 149 -0.01 16.58 17.61
N SER A 150 0.26 17.19 18.77
CA SER A 150 1.25 18.27 18.89
C SER A 150 2.64 17.68 19.11
N GLY A 151 3.57 18.03 18.21
CA GLY A 151 4.99 17.76 18.36
C GLY A 151 5.75 19.01 18.79
N TYR A 152 7.04 18.84 19.04
CA TYR A 152 7.96 19.96 19.19
C TYR A 152 8.99 19.94 18.07
N ARG A 153 9.20 21.10 17.44
CA ARG A 153 10.39 21.36 16.64
C ARG A 153 11.45 21.96 17.55
N ILE A 154 12.59 21.30 17.64
CA ILE A 154 13.71 21.76 18.47
C ILE A 154 14.81 22.28 17.56
N LYS A 155 15.30 23.47 17.88
CA LYS A 155 16.36 24.17 17.14
C LYS A 155 17.68 24.07 17.89
N PHE A 156 18.74 23.84 17.14
CA PHE A 156 20.12 23.77 17.60
C PHE A 156 21.01 24.62 16.68
N ALA A 157 22.10 25.13 17.22
CA ALA A 157 23.18 25.73 16.43
C ALA A 157 24.49 24.97 16.67
N TYR A 158 25.33 24.90 15.65
CA TYR A 158 26.69 24.36 15.75
C TYR A 158 27.61 25.00 14.73
N PHE A 159 28.92 24.85 14.90
CA PHE A 159 29.92 25.35 13.95
C PHE A 159 30.36 24.27 12.97
N SER A 160 30.42 24.64 11.69
CA SER A 160 31.02 23.87 10.60
C SER A 160 31.97 24.79 9.82
N GLU A 161 33.26 24.48 9.80
CA GLU A 161 34.29 25.25 9.05
C GLU A 161 34.13 26.77 9.30
N ASP A 162 34.08 27.15 10.58
CA ASP A 162 33.96 28.53 11.08
C ASP A 162 32.64 29.27 10.78
N LYS A 163 31.62 28.57 10.26
CA LYS A 163 30.27 29.11 10.09
C LYS A 163 29.31 28.51 11.11
N GLU A 164 28.54 29.35 11.79
CA GLU A 164 27.42 28.90 12.62
C GLU A 164 26.25 28.47 11.73
N ILE A 165 25.73 27.26 11.99
CA ILE A 165 24.65 26.65 11.23
C ILE A 165 23.52 26.31 12.18
N GLU A 166 22.33 26.79 11.84
CA GLU A 166 21.10 26.40 12.52
C GLU A 166 20.54 25.11 11.93
N TYR A 167 20.15 24.20 12.80
CA TYR A 167 19.54 22.92 12.47
C TYR A 167 18.33 22.69 13.34
N ALA A 168 17.24 22.21 12.74
CA ALA A 168 16.02 21.87 13.44
C ALA A 168 15.70 20.39 13.25
N THR A 169 15.32 19.73 14.35
CA THR A 169 14.76 18.38 14.33
C THR A 169 13.38 18.39 14.96
N THR A 170 12.47 17.59 14.42
CA THR A 170 11.14 17.38 14.99
C THR A 170 11.16 16.15 15.87
N CYS A 171 10.43 16.21 16.99
CA CYS A 171 10.19 15.06 17.83
C CYS A 171 8.70 14.97 18.15
N LEU A 172 8.14 13.79 17.92
CA LEU A 172 6.77 13.44 18.28
C LEU A 172 6.76 12.99 19.75
N GLY A 173 5.88 13.59 20.55
CA GLY A 173 5.73 13.29 21.97
C GLY A 173 6.35 14.31 22.94
N THR A 174 6.08 14.12 24.23
CA THR A 174 6.57 14.98 25.29
C THR A 174 8.05 14.73 25.54
N ILE A 175 8.93 15.52 24.94
CA ILE A 175 10.32 15.56 25.40
C ILE A 175 10.31 16.14 26.82
N LYS A 176 10.39 15.26 27.81
CA LYS A 176 10.77 15.60 29.18
C LYS A 176 12.21 16.10 29.14
N LYS A 177 12.36 17.42 29.01
CA LYS A 177 13.55 18.23 29.29
C LYS A 177 14.82 17.84 28.52
N ILE A 178 15.08 18.49 27.38
CA ILE A 178 16.47 18.72 26.95
C ILE A 178 17.08 19.67 27.98
N ARG A 179 17.83 19.09 28.93
CA ARG A 179 18.37 19.77 30.11
C ARG A 179 19.80 20.28 29.90
N THR A 180 20.46 19.84 28.83
CA THR A 180 21.89 20.09 28.59
C THR A 180 22.09 21.24 27.61
N LYS A 181 22.87 22.24 28.04
CA LYS A 181 23.30 23.40 27.22
C LYS A 181 24.16 23.01 26.01
N LYS A 182 24.83 21.86 26.10
CA LYS A 182 25.72 21.29 25.09
C LYS A 182 25.17 19.96 24.58
N VAL A 183 25.14 19.79 23.26
CA VAL A 183 24.67 18.58 22.58
C VAL A 183 25.66 18.15 21.50
N TRP A 184 25.79 16.85 21.28
CA TRP A 184 26.61 16.34 20.19
C TRP A 184 25.79 16.28 18.91
N ILE A 185 26.33 16.86 17.84
CA ILE A 185 25.73 16.91 16.51
C ILE A 185 26.68 16.25 15.53
N ILE A 186 26.13 15.42 14.65
CA ILE A 186 26.84 14.80 13.53
C ILE A 186 26.30 15.44 12.27
N TYR A 187 27.15 16.13 11.51
CA TYR A 187 26.75 16.77 10.25
C TYR A 187 27.50 16.17 9.06
N HIS A 188 26.86 16.10 7.91
CA HIS A 188 27.48 15.59 6.70
C HIS A 188 28.52 16.59 6.17
N LYS A 189 29.76 16.15 5.96
CA LYS A 189 30.88 17.01 5.51
C LYS A 189 30.53 17.90 4.31
N ASN A 190 29.98 17.30 3.24
CA ASN A 190 29.65 18.04 2.01
C ASN A 190 28.31 18.82 2.08
N ASN A 191 27.52 18.64 3.14
CA ASN A 191 26.23 19.32 3.29
C ASN A 191 25.87 19.43 4.77
N PRO A 192 26.39 20.46 5.47
CA PRO A 192 26.16 20.60 6.90
C PRO A 192 24.67 20.71 7.29
N LYS A 193 23.81 21.25 6.42
CA LYS A 193 22.35 21.26 6.69
C LYS A 193 21.76 19.86 6.92
N LYS A 194 22.43 18.80 6.47
CA LYS A 194 22.14 17.41 6.85
C LYS A 194 22.89 17.08 8.13
N ALA A 195 22.24 17.35 9.26
CA ALA A 195 22.76 16.99 10.58
C ALA A 195 21.81 16.07 11.35
N LEU A 196 22.33 15.48 12.42
CA LEU A 196 21.63 14.65 13.39
C LEU A 196 22.13 14.98 14.79
N VAL A 197 21.23 15.04 15.75
CA VAL A 197 21.60 15.15 17.16
C VAL A 197 21.84 13.74 17.69
N VAL A 198 22.96 13.48 18.35
CA VAL A 198 23.29 12.12 18.84
C VAL A 198 22.19 11.59 19.78
N ASN A 199 21.57 12.46 20.58
CA ASN A 199 20.48 12.09 21.48
C ASN A 199 19.15 11.73 20.77
N SER A 200 18.99 12.03 19.48
CA SER A 200 17.80 11.61 18.72
C SER A 200 17.93 10.18 18.18
N LEU A 201 19.12 9.57 18.25
CA LEU A 201 19.36 8.19 17.84
C LEU A 201 18.83 7.20 18.90
N PRO A 202 18.60 5.93 18.52
CA PRO A 202 18.35 4.85 19.48
C PRO A 202 19.37 4.84 20.62
N LYS A 203 18.91 4.60 21.85
CA LYS A 203 19.72 4.73 23.07
C LYS A 203 21.06 3.98 23.01
N SER A 204 21.09 2.78 22.42
CA SER A 204 22.29 1.97 22.24
C SER A 204 23.34 2.67 21.37
N ILE A 205 22.91 3.20 20.22
CA ILE A 205 23.76 3.93 19.26
C ILE A 205 24.26 5.22 19.91
N ALA A 206 23.37 6.01 20.51
CA ALA A 206 23.73 7.25 21.18
C ALA A 206 24.76 7.03 22.30
N LYS A 207 24.62 5.95 23.07
CA LYS A 207 25.56 5.57 24.13
C LYS A 207 26.91 5.14 23.57
N TYR A 208 26.92 4.38 22.48
CA TYR A 208 28.15 3.94 21.81
C TYR A 208 28.95 5.14 21.28
N ILE A 209 28.31 6.07 20.58
CA ILE A 209 28.96 7.26 20.01
C ILE A 209 29.60 8.11 21.12
N LYS A 210 28.85 8.41 22.19
CA LYS A 210 29.35 9.19 23.32
C LYS A 210 30.50 8.53 24.09
N LYS A 211 30.65 7.21 23.99
CA LYS A 211 31.72 6.48 24.69
C LYS A 211 33.00 6.42 23.87
N ASN A 212 32.90 6.35 22.54
CA ASN A 212 34.03 6.05 21.67
C ASN A 212 34.51 7.24 20.83
N TRP A 213 33.66 8.22 20.58
CA TRP A 213 33.94 9.32 19.63
C TRP A 213 33.85 10.72 20.27
N VAL A 214 33.54 10.79 21.56
CA VAL A 214 33.48 12.01 22.37
C VAL A 214 34.36 11.81 23.60
#